data_AF-A0A7J8GTP4-F1
#
_entry.id   AF-A0A7J8GTP4-F1
#
_cell.length_a   1.000
_cell.length_b   1.000
_cell.length_c   1.000
_cell.angle_alpha   90.00
_cell.angle_beta   90.00
_cell.angle_gamma   90.00
#
_symmetry.space_group_name_H-M   'P 1'
#
loop_
_entity.id
_entity.type
_entity.pdbx_description
1 polymer ?
#
loop_
_entity_poly.entity_id
_entity_poly.type
_entity_poly.pdbx_seq_one_letter_code
_entity_poly.pdbx_strand_id
1 'polypeptide(L)'
;MKPLFLLLAVALGLLSAVSAGPAVIECWLVEDAGRGRLAKRPAALLLRQGPGGPPPRPDLDPELYLKVHDPAGALQAAFRRYPRSAPAPHCEIGHYVPFPASADWARSLTPEQSCPRALDGTWLVVSISSPVVSLSSLLRSQSESQRESALITMATEEGRRRNICV
;
A
#
# COMPACT_ATOMS: atom_id res chain seq x y z
N MET A 1 12.11 5.38 -49.17
CA MET A 1 12.46 5.67 -47.76
C MET A 1 11.25 5.95 -46.85
N LYS A 2 10.17 6.58 -47.34
CA LYS A 2 8.93 6.84 -46.57
C LYS A 2 8.15 5.61 -46.02
N PRO A 3 8.06 4.44 -46.70
CA PRO A 3 7.25 3.35 -46.18
C PRO A 3 7.90 2.64 -44.98
N LEU A 4 9.25 2.62 -44.91
CA LEU A 4 9.98 2.01 -43.80
C LEU A 4 9.78 2.77 -42.48
N PHE A 5 9.77 4.11 -42.53
CA PHE A 5 9.51 4.95 -41.35
C PHE A 5 8.09 4.80 -40.82
N LEU A 6 7.10 4.65 -41.71
CA LEU A 6 5.71 4.37 -41.33
C LEU A 6 5.57 3.00 -40.67
N LEU A 7 6.21 1.97 -41.23
CA LEU A 7 6.22 0.62 -40.65
C LEU A 7 6.94 0.58 -39.29
N LEU A 8 8.05 1.31 -39.14
CA LEU A 8 8.78 1.42 -37.88
C LEU A 8 7.96 2.14 -36.80
N ALA A 9 7.23 3.21 -37.18
CA ALA A 9 6.35 3.96 -36.28
C ALA A 9 5.14 3.12 -35.83
N VAL A 10 4.56 2.33 -36.73
CA VAL A 10 3.46 1.40 -36.41
C VAL A 10 3.95 0.27 -35.50
N ALA A 11 5.13 -0.30 -35.77
CA ALA A 11 5.74 -1.32 -34.91
C ALA A 11 6.03 -0.77 -33.50
N LEU A 12 6.66 0.41 -33.38
CA LEU A 12 6.89 1.06 -32.09
C LEU A 12 5.58 1.43 -31.37
N GLY A 13 4.57 1.87 -32.12
CA GLY A 13 3.24 2.18 -31.58
C GLY A 13 2.54 0.95 -30.99
N LEU A 14 2.63 -0.21 -31.64
CA LEU A 14 2.08 -1.49 -31.17
C LEU A 14 2.82 -2.04 -29.94
N LEU A 15 4.13 -1.81 -29.82
CA LEU A 15 4.93 -2.19 -28.66
C LEU A 15 4.63 -1.33 -27.40
N SER A 16 3.96 -0.19 -27.57
CA SER A 16 3.73 0.78 -26.49
C SER A 16 2.31 0.81 -25.92
N ALA A 17 1.48 -0.19 -26.24
CA ALA A 17 0.30 -0.49 -25.44
C ALA A 17 0.74 -1.05 -24.08
N VAL A 18 1.36 -0.20 -23.27
CA VAL A 18 1.63 -0.43 -21.85
C VAL A 18 0.29 -0.83 -21.27
N SER A 19 0.15 -2.12 -20.98
CA SER A 19 -1.00 -2.63 -20.27
C SER A 19 -0.98 -1.97 -18.91
N ALA A 20 -1.63 -0.83 -18.78
CA ALA A 20 -1.98 -0.30 -17.49
C ALA A 20 -2.97 -1.32 -16.91
N GLY A 21 -2.54 -2.16 -15.97
CA GLY A 21 -3.46 -3.04 -15.21
C GLY A 21 -4.46 -2.22 -14.37
N PRO A 22 -4.97 -2.72 -13.23
CA PRO A 22 -5.90 -1.93 -12.43
C PRO A 22 -5.27 -0.62 -11.93
N ALA A 23 -6.03 0.47 -11.97
CA ALA A 23 -5.66 1.74 -11.36
C ALA A 23 -6.14 1.82 -9.90
N VAL A 24 -7.23 1.12 -9.60
CA VAL A 24 -7.84 0.96 -8.28
C VAL A 24 -8.06 -0.52 -8.01
N ILE A 25 -7.85 -0.95 -6.77
CA ILE A 25 -8.19 -2.29 -6.28
C ILE A 25 -9.27 -2.14 -5.21
N GLU A 26 -10.41 -2.81 -5.42
CA GLU A 26 -11.47 -2.90 -4.41
C GLU A 26 -11.05 -3.86 -3.30
N CYS A 27 -11.23 -3.44 -2.05
CA CYS A 27 -10.76 -4.14 -0.88
C CYS A 27 -11.84 -4.18 0.21
N TRP A 28 -11.63 -5.07 1.19
CA TRP A 28 -12.38 -5.09 2.43
C TRP A 28 -11.48 -4.77 3.60
N LEU A 29 -11.79 -3.71 4.37
CA LEU A 29 -11.22 -3.59 5.71
C LEU A 29 -11.90 -4.64 6.60
N VAL A 30 -11.10 -5.51 7.20
CA VAL A 30 -11.55 -6.58 8.08
C VAL A 30 -11.13 -6.25 9.50
N GLU A 31 -12.11 -6.24 10.39
CA GLU A 31 -11.93 -5.91 11.80
C GLU A 31 -12.57 -6.98 12.68
N ASP A 32 -11.96 -7.22 13.84
CA ASP A 32 -12.59 -8.03 14.88
C ASP A 32 -13.73 -7.20 15.52
N ALA A 33 -14.96 -7.66 15.32
CA ALA A 33 -16.15 -7.08 15.93
C ALA A 33 -16.40 -7.60 17.35
N GLY A 34 -15.45 -8.37 17.90
CA GLY A 34 -15.53 -9.05 19.17
C GLY A 34 -16.33 -10.36 19.10
N ARG A 35 -16.10 -11.23 20.08
CA ARG A 35 -16.79 -12.53 20.23
C ARG A 35 -16.67 -13.44 18.99
N GLY A 36 -15.53 -13.39 18.31
CA GLY A 36 -15.25 -14.20 17.12
C GLY A 36 -16.02 -13.78 15.88
N ARG A 37 -16.60 -12.58 15.86
CA ARG A 37 -17.28 -12.02 14.68
C ARG A 37 -16.33 -11.11 13.93
N LEU A 38 -16.37 -11.19 12.61
CA LEU A 38 -15.64 -10.28 11.73
C LEU A 38 -16.62 -9.25 11.16
N ALA A 39 -16.24 -7.98 11.23
CA ALA A 39 -16.86 -6.92 10.45
C ALA A 39 -16.05 -6.69 9.18
N LYS A 40 -16.75 -6.42 8.07
CA LYS A 40 -16.14 -6.02 6.81
C LYS A 40 -16.69 -4.68 6.38
N ARG A 41 -15.81 -3.75 6.02
CA ARG A 41 -16.16 -2.43 5.49
C ARG A 41 -15.55 -2.27 4.10
N PRO A 42 -16.28 -1.72 3.12
CA PRO A 42 -15.73 -1.52 1.78
C PRO A 42 -14.59 -0.49 1.84
N ALA A 43 -13.53 -0.78 1.12
CA ALA A 43 -12.33 0.05 1.02
C ALA A 43 -11.77 -0.04 -0.40
N ALA A 44 -10.87 0.86 -0.77
CA ALA A 44 -10.17 0.77 -2.05
C ALA A 44 -8.75 1.32 -1.98
N LEU A 45 -7.86 0.71 -2.76
CA LEU A 45 -6.49 1.16 -2.95
C LEU A 45 -6.36 1.85 -4.29
N LEU A 46 -6.01 3.13 -4.29
CA LEU A 46 -5.65 3.86 -5.50
C LEU A 46 -4.16 3.71 -5.77
N LEU A 47 -3.82 2.90 -6.79
CA LEU A 47 -2.44 2.65 -7.20
C LEU A 47 -1.91 3.69 -8.17
N ARG A 48 -2.78 4.24 -9.03
CA ARG A 48 -2.39 5.23 -10.05
C ARG A 48 -3.47 6.28 -10.20
N GLN A 49 -3.06 7.54 -10.16
CA GLN A 49 -3.92 8.70 -10.33
C GLN A 49 -3.75 9.27 -11.74
N GLY A 50 -4.86 9.58 -12.39
CA GLY A 50 -4.85 10.37 -13.63
C GLY A 50 -4.57 11.86 -13.36
N PRO A 51 -4.44 12.67 -14.43
CA PRO A 51 -4.21 14.11 -14.31
C PRO A 51 -5.34 14.88 -13.59
N GLY A 52 -6.52 14.29 -13.43
CA GLY A 52 -7.72 14.92 -12.83
C GLY A 52 -7.95 14.67 -11.34
N GLY A 53 -6.93 14.22 -10.58
CA GLY A 53 -7.13 13.85 -9.17
C GLY A 53 -7.55 12.38 -8.98
N PRO A 54 -7.70 11.90 -7.73
CA PRO A 54 -8.31 10.62 -7.45
C PRO A 54 -9.79 10.65 -7.87
N PRO A 55 -10.33 9.60 -8.53
CA PRO A 55 -11.76 9.57 -8.88
C PRO A 55 -12.62 9.62 -7.60
N PRO A 56 -13.77 10.34 -7.61
CA PRO A 56 -14.63 10.44 -6.45
C PRO A 56 -15.26 9.08 -6.10
N ARG A 57 -15.33 8.77 -4.81
CA ARG A 57 -15.89 7.53 -4.25
C ARG A 57 -16.85 7.83 -3.10
N PRO A 58 -18.06 8.33 -3.39
CA PRO A 58 -19.07 8.63 -2.36
C PRO A 58 -19.64 7.37 -1.69
N ASP A 59 -19.39 6.20 -2.28
CA ASP A 59 -19.73 4.87 -1.74
C ASP A 59 -18.80 4.41 -0.62
N LEU A 60 -17.62 5.02 -0.49
CA LEU A 60 -16.59 4.65 0.47
C LEU A 60 -16.49 5.66 1.61
N ASP A 61 -16.09 5.17 2.78
CA ASP A 61 -15.49 6.04 3.79
C ASP A 61 -14.21 6.67 3.21
N PRO A 62 -14.06 8.01 3.22
CA PRO A 62 -12.85 8.68 2.74
C PRO A 62 -11.55 8.18 3.39
N GLU A 63 -11.60 7.72 4.64
CA GLU A 63 -10.44 7.14 5.33
C GLU A 63 -10.06 5.76 4.77
N LEU A 64 -10.97 5.10 4.07
CA LEU A 64 -10.79 3.78 3.46
C LEU A 64 -10.57 3.85 1.95
N TYR A 65 -10.43 5.05 1.38
CA TYR A 65 -9.94 5.25 0.03
C TYR A 65 -8.46 5.66 0.02
N LEU A 66 -7.58 4.66 0.04
CA LEU A 66 -6.16 4.83 0.32
C LEU A 66 -5.37 5.09 -0.96
N LYS A 67 -4.77 6.26 -1.09
CA LYS A 67 -3.76 6.52 -2.13
C LYS A 67 -2.43 5.86 -1.75
N VAL A 68 -2.00 4.90 -2.57
CA VAL A 68 -0.79 4.13 -2.32
C VAL A 68 0.45 4.91 -2.78
N HIS A 69 1.32 5.24 -1.82
CA HIS A 69 2.69 5.65 -2.09
C HIS A 69 3.62 4.46 -1.90
N ASP A 70 4.16 3.93 -2.99
CA ASP A 70 5.00 2.73 -3.02
C ASP A 70 6.41 3.09 -3.53
N PRO A 71 7.31 3.55 -2.64
CA PRO A 71 8.64 4.01 -3.03
C PRO A 71 9.54 2.86 -3.52
N ALA A 72 9.35 1.64 -3.01
CA ALA A 72 10.06 0.45 -3.49
C ALA A 72 9.52 -0.03 -4.86
N GLY A 73 8.28 0.31 -5.18
CA GLY A 73 7.64 0.07 -6.48
C GLY A 73 7.13 -1.36 -6.68
N ALA A 74 7.28 -2.25 -5.72
CA ALA A 74 6.94 -3.67 -5.86
C ALA A 74 5.44 -3.88 -6.06
N LEU A 75 4.60 -3.21 -5.25
CA LEU A 75 3.14 -3.32 -5.33
C LEU A 75 2.63 -2.72 -6.64
N GLN A 76 3.11 -1.53 -7.01
CA GLN A 76 2.74 -0.90 -8.28
C GLN A 76 3.21 -1.71 -9.50
N ALA A 77 4.42 -2.27 -9.45
CA ALA A 77 4.95 -3.07 -10.56
C ALA A 77 4.15 -4.36 -10.77
N ALA A 78 3.72 -5.02 -9.71
CA ALA A 78 2.85 -6.20 -9.78
C ALA A 78 1.56 -5.89 -10.56
N PHE A 79 0.90 -4.77 -10.25
CA PHE A 79 -0.35 -4.40 -10.90
C PHE A 79 -0.19 -3.70 -12.24
N ARG A 80 0.97 -3.13 -12.55
CA ARG A 80 1.29 -2.72 -13.93
C ARG A 80 1.35 -3.91 -14.88
N ARG A 81 1.73 -5.09 -14.40
CA ARG A 81 1.83 -6.31 -15.23
C ARG A 81 0.60 -7.22 -15.14
N TYR A 82 -0.40 -6.82 -14.37
CA TYR A 82 -1.61 -7.62 -14.19
C TYR A 82 -2.39 -7.75 -15.52
N PRO A 83 -2.73 -8.98 -15.97
CA PRO A 83 -3.43 -9.19 -17.24
C PRO A 83 -4.81 -8.53 -17.23
N ARG A 84 -5.17 -7.85 -18.32
CA ARG A 84 -6.50 -7.21 -18.47
C ARG A 84 -7.66 -8.20 -18.46
N SER A 85 -7.41 -9.43 -18.89
CA SER A 85 -8.41 -10.51 -18.91
C SER A 85 -8.53 -11.24 -17.57
N ALA A 86 -7.63 -10.98 -16.61
CA ALA A 86 -7.71 -11.62 -15.30
C ALA A 86 -8.84 -10.99 -14.46
N PRO A 87 -9.53 -11.78 -13.63
CA PRO A 87 -10.50 -11.25 -12.67
C PRO A 87 -9.89 -10.22 -11.73
N ALA A 88 -10.72 -9.38 -11.12
CA ALA A 88 -10.28 -8.52 -10.03
C ALA A 88 -9.69 -9.37 -8.89
N PRO A 89 -8.53 -8.99 -8.33
CA PRO A 89 -7.94 -9.74 -7.24
C PRO A 89 -8.78 -9.57 -5.96
N HIS A 90 -8.78 -10.58 -5.10
CA HIS A 90 -9.29 -10.44 -3.74
C HIS A 90 -8.32 -9.56 -2.94
N CYS A 91 -8.84 -8.60 -2.19
CA CYS A 91 -8.04 -7.71 -1.36
C CYS A 91 -8.67 -7.56 0.02
N GLU A 92 -7.86 -7.76 1.05
CA GLU A 92 -8.23 -7.54 2.44
C GLU A 92 -7.21 -6.60 3.09
N ILE A 93 -7.73 -5.65 3.87
CA ILE A 93 -6.96 -4.70 4.66
C ILE A 93 -7.24 -5.03 6.12
N GLY A 94 -6.20 -5.06 6.94
CA GLY A 94 -6.32 -5.22 8.39
C GLY A 94 -5.42 -4.23 9.12
N HIS A 95 -5.70 -4.01 10.40
CA HIS A 95 -4.79 -3.26 11.27
C HIS A 95 -3.54 -4.09 11.57
N TYR A 96 -2.39 -3.45 11.51
CA TYR A 96 -1.10 -4.07 11.83
C TYR A 96 -0.45 -3.34 13.00
N VAL A 97 0.06 -4.11 13.97
CA VAL A 97 0.85 -3.58 15.08
C VAL A 97 2.27 -4.13 14.92
N PRO A 98 3.27 -3.27 14.65
CA PRO A 98 4.65 -3.72 14.59
C PRO A 98 5.06 -4.32 15.93
N PHE A 99 5.48 -5.58 15.90
CA PHE A 99 5.86 -6.33 17.09
C PHE A 99 7.06 -7.24 16.78
N PRO A 100 8.00 -7.44 17.73
CA PRO A 100 9.09 -8.38 17.54
C PRO A 100 8.61 -9.78 17.18
N ALA A 101 9.34 -10.47 16.31
CA ALA A 101 9.00 -11.83 15.95
C ALA A 101 9.02 -12.75 17.19
N SER A 102 8.02 -13.61 17.32
CA SER A 102 7.90 -14.55 18.44
C SER A 102 8.91 -15.71 18.37
N ALA A 103 9.44 -16.00 17.18
CA ALA A 103 10.38 -17.08 16.97
C ALA A 103 11.79 -16.70 17.46
N ASP A 104 12.39 -17.54 18.31
CA ASP A 104 13.67 -17.24 18.96
C ASP A 104 14.83 -16.96 18.00
N TRP A 105 14.84 -17.63 16.84
CA TRP A 105 15.90 -17.43 15.84
C TRP A 105 15.91 -16.00 15.27
N ALA A 106 14.77 -15.31 15.28
CA ALA A 106 14.63 -13.95 14.76
C ALA A 106 14.94 -12.87 15.82
N ARG A 107 15.22 -13.26 17.07
CA ARG A 107 15.48 -12.34 18.18
C ARG A 107 16.66 -11.40 17.91
N SER A 108 17.65 -11.84 17.12
CA SER A 108 18.81 -11.03 16.76
C SER A 108 18.50 -9.90 15.78
N LEU A 109 17.31 -9.88 15.14
CA LEU A 109 16.87 -8.79 14.27
C LEU A 109 16.43 -7.54 15.06
N THR A 110 16.10 -7.70 16.35
CA THR A 110 15.72 -6.61 17.26
C THR A 110 16.49 -6.74 18.58
N PRO A 111 17.81 -6.49 18.58
CA PRO A 111 18.63 -6.59 19.79
C PRO A 111 18.28 -5.52 20.84
N GLU A 112 17.72 -4.38 20.41
CA GLU A 112 17.27 -3.32 21.29
C GLU A 112 16.01 -3.73 22.07
N GLN A 113 16.00 -3.48 23.37
CA GLN A 113 14.85 -3.74 24.24
C GLN A 113 13.84 -2.58 24.25
N SER A 114 13.74 -1.84 23.15
CA SER A 114 12.89 -0.65 23.02
C SER A 114 12.30 -0.55 21.62
N CYS A 115 11.09 -0.01 21.54
CA CYS A 115 10.37 0.08 20.27
C CYS A 115 10.90 1.24 19.42
N PRO A 116 11.27 1.02 18.15
CA PRO A 116 11.79 2.07 17.29
C PRO A 116 10.73 3.16 17.03
N ARG A 117 11.04 4.41 17.39
CA ARG A 117 10.16 5.58 17.16
C ARG A 117 9.82 5.81 15.68
N ALA A 118 10.67 5.35 14.77
CA ALA A 118 10.41 5.40 13.33
C ALA A 118 9.15 4.63 12.91
N LEU A 119 8.70 3.67 13.74
CA LEU A 119 7.50 2.87 13.53
C LEU A 119 6.25 3.47 14.19
N ASP A 120 6.33 4.64 14.80
CA ASP A 120 5.15 5.34 15.35
C ASP A 120 4.14 5.65 14.22
N GLY A 121 2.85 5.53 14.54
CA GLY A 121 1.72 5.78 13.62
C GLY A 121 0.83 4.56 13.40
N THR A 122 -0.21 4.73 12.57
CA THR A 122 -1.16 3.66 12.25
C THR A 122 -0.67 2.86 11.06
N TRP A 123 -0.51 1.56 11.25
CA TRP A 123 -0.11 0.63 10.19
C TRP A 123 -1.27 -0.27 9.78
N LEU A 124 -1.30 -0.57 8.49
CA LEU A 124 -2.24 -1.46 7.85
C LEU A 124 -1.45 -2.57 7.16
N VAL A 125 -1.94 -3.79 7.26
CA VAL A 125 -1.53 -4.89 6.38
C VAL A 125 -2.54 -5.00 5.25
N VAL A 126 -2.04 -5.14 4.03
CA VAL A 126 -2.84 -5.37 2.83
C VAL A 126 -2.45 -6.72 2.27
N SER A 127 -3.42 -7.61 2.12
CA SER A 127 -3.25 -8.93 1.53
C SER A 127 -4.04 -9.01 0.24
N ILE A 128 -3.36 -9.30 -0.87
CA ILE A 128 -3.97 -9.36 -2.20
C ILE A 128 -3.70 -10.72 -2.82
N SER A 129 -4.75 -11.38 -3.27
CA SER A 129 -4.66 -12.73 -3.84
C SER A 129 -5.50 -12.86 -5.12
N SER A 130 -4.93 -13.58 -6.08
CA SER A 130 -5.54 -13.93 -7.36
C SER A 130 -4.79 -15.13 -7.93
N PRO A 131 -5.29 -15.75 -9.02
CA PRO A 131 -4.53 -16.76 -9.75
C PRO A 131 -3.21 -16.25 -10.36
N VAL A 132 -3.04 -14.93 -10.49
CA VAL A 132 -1.88 -14.31 -11.15
C VAL A 132 -0.83 -13.85 -10.14
N VAL A 133 -1.27 -13.29 -9.02
CA VAL A 133 -0.40 -12.72 -7.99
C VAL A 133 -0.97 -12.98 -6.60
N SER A 134 -0.08 -13.27 -5.66
CA SER A 134 -0.34 -13.28 -4.22
C SER A 134 0.75 -12.44 -3.55
N LEU A 135 0.36 -11.37 -2.87
CA LEU A 135 1.29 -10.47 -2.20
C LEU A 135 0.68 -9.93 -0.91
N SER A 136 1.56 -9.54 0.01
CA SER A 136 1.20 -8.80 1.21
C SER A 136 2.11 -7.58 1.36
N SER A 137 1.56 -6.48 1.82
CA SER A 137 2.28 -5.21 1.98
C SER A 137 1.87 -4.52 3.28
N LEU A 138 2.81 -3.87 3.94
CA LEU A 138 2.56 -3.01 5.09
C LEU A 138 2.49 -1.56 4.62
N LEU A 139 1.37 -0.91 4.87
CA LEU A 139 1.14 0.49 4.55
C LEU A 139 1.03 1.28 5.84
N ARG A 140 1.65 2.46 5.87
CA ARG A 140 1.43 3.43 6.95
C ARG A 140 0.36 4.41 6.53
N SER A 141 -0.70 4.52 7.32
CA SER A 141 -1.73 5.54 7.11
C SER A 141 -1.17 6.91 7.49
N GLN A 142 -1.41 7.90 6.64
CA GLN A 142 -1.04 9.28 6.92
C GLN A 142 -2.19 9.93 7.69
N SER A 143 -1.93 10.38 8.93
CA SER A 143 -2.87 11.25 9.64
C SER A 143 -2.90 12.63 8.96
N GLU A 144 -4.03 13.33 9.04
CA GLU A 144 -4.17 14.70 8.50
C GLU A 144 -3.03 15.65 8.93
N SER A 145 -2.49 15.47 10.13
CA SER A 145 -1.36 16.26 10.65
C SER A 145 -0.05 16.13 9.84
N GLN A 146 0.18 15.03 9.11
CA GLN A 146 1.37 14.85 8.27
C GLN A 146 1.20 15.43 6.85
N ARG A 147 0.00 15.84 6.44
CA ARG A 147 -0.19 16.56 5.16
C ARG A 147 0.40 17.98 5.19
N GLU A 148 0.52 18.60 6.36
CA GLU A 148 1.00 19.98 6.54
C GLU A 148 2.48 20.07 6.98
N SER A 149 3.04 19.02 7.58
CA SER A 149 4.34 19.10 8.28
C SER A 149 5.51 18.50 7.50
N ALA A 150 5.94 19.17 6.43
CA ALA A 150 7.26 18.94 5.81
C ALA A 150 8.17 20.17 5.88
N LEU A 151 7.97 21.05 6.88
CA LEU A 151 8.78 22.25 7.10
C LEU A 151 9.06 22.50 8.59
N ILE A 152 9.60 21.54 9.34
CA ILE A 152 10.20 21.88 10.65
C ILE A 152 11.47 21.05 10.90
N THR A 153 12.62 21.72 10.89
CA THR A 153 13.85 21.22 11.52
C THR A 153 13.67 21.32 13.03
N MET A 154 13.48 20.18 13.69
CA MET A 154 13.48 20.07 15.15
C MET A 154 14.83 19.49 15.61
N ALA A 155 15.51 20.22 16.49
CA ALA A 155 16.60 19.72 17.30
C ALA A 155 16.08 19.54 18.73
N THR A 156 16.22 18.34 19.31
CA THR A 156 15.95 18.13 20.74
C THR A 156 16.90 17.08 21.34
N GLU A 157 17.30 17.37 22.56
CA GLU A 157 18.19 16.67 23.47
C GLU A 157 17.65 15.29 23.93
N GLU A 158 18.58 14.37 24.19
CA GLU A 158 18.39 12.97 24.59
C GLU A 158 17.80 12.85 26.02
N GLY A 159 16.50 12.58 26.11
CA GLY A 159 15.83 12.16 27.35
C GLY A 159 15.42 10.69 27.31
N ARG A 160 16.22 9.81 27.92
CA ARG A 160 15.99 8.35 27.98
C ARG A 160 14.73 7.99 28.78
N ARG A 161 13.61 7.72 28.11
CA ARG A 161 12.49 6.93 28.65
C ARG A 161 12.41 5.58 27.95
N ARG A 162 12.51 4.50 28.74
CA ARG A 162 12.28 3.12 28.27
C ARG A 162 10.77 2.93 28.13
N ASN A 163 10.26 2.98 26.90
CA ASN A 163 8.91 2.51 26.61
C ASN A 163 9.00 1.03 26.23
N ILE A 164 8.43 0.17 27.07
CA ILE A 164 8.28 -1.27 26.82
C ILE A 164 6.96 -1.43 26.05
N CYS A 165 7.00 -2.11 24.89
CA CYS A 165 5.76 -2.49 24.19
C CYS A 165 5.10 -3.67 24.92
N VAL A 166 3.77 -3.58 25.11
CA VAL A 166 2.91 -4.62 25.70
C VAL A 166 2.22 -5.38 24.58
#